data_AF-A0A242BXK8-F1
#
_entry.id   AF-A0A242BXK8-F1
#
_cell.length_a   1.000
_cell.length_b   1.000
_cell.length_c   1.000
_cell.angle_alpha   90.00
_cell.angle_beta   90.00
_cell.angle_gamma   90.00
#
_symmetry.space_group_name_H-M   'P 1'
#
loop_
_entity.id
_entity.type
_entity.pdbx_description
1 polymer ?
#
loop_
_entity_poly.entity_id
_entity_poly.type
_entity_poly.pdbx_seq_one_letter_code
_entity_poly.pdbx_strand_id
1 'polypeptide(L)'
;MFIQTNRRCYNRYHVPIDSMLHPEWPPTYVTCDCGERAKHIVHFKRLPCGAPHFIETRVWKCPACGQKYALPQWSFTFERLEELKK
;
A
#
# COMPACT_ATOMS: atom_id res chain seq x y z
N MET A 1 -21.71 5.96 -2.40
CA MET A 1 -21.45 5.14 -1.20
C MET A 1 -19.95 4.86 -1.17
N PHE A 2 -19.19 5.59 -0.37
CA PHE A 2 -17.76 5.27 -0.20
C PHE A 2 -17.70 4.04 0.68
N ILE A 3 -17.34 2.88 0.11
CA ILE A 3 -17.03 1.72 0.94
C ILE A 3 -15.69 2.04 1.60
N GLN A 4 -15.75 2.66 2.78
CA GLN A 4 -14.61 2.85 3.68
C GLN A 4 -14.13 1.46 4.11
N THR A 5 -13.27 0.85 3.31
CA THR A 5 -12.61 -0.38 3.71
C THR A 5 -11.39 0.01 4.54
N ASN A 6 -11.53 0.00 5.86
CA ASN A 6 -10.36 -0.18 6.72
C ASN A 6 -9.77 -1.55 6.36
N ARG A 7 -8.84 -1.56 5.39
CA ARG A 7 -8.18 -2.77 4.90
C ARG A 7 -7.22 -3.23 5.97
N ARG A 8 -7.25 -4.52 6.31
CA ARG A 8 -6.27 -5.07 7.25
C ARG A 8 -4.86 -4.89 6.66
N CYS A 9 -3.99 -4.30 7.46
CA CYS A 9 -2.64 -3.90 7.09
C CYS A 9 -1.63 -4.89 7.67
N TYR A 10 -0.53 -5.13 6.96
CA TYR A 10 0.51 -6.07 7.37
C TYR A 10 1.90 -5.50 7.12
N ASN A 11 2.84 -5.91 7.98
CA ASN A 11 4.26 -5.63 7.79
C ASN A 11 4.89 -6.53 6.71
N ARG A 12 6.20 -6.38 6.49
CA ARG A 12 6.97 -7.17 5.51
C ARG A 12 6.96 -8.69 5.76
N TYR A 13 6.64 -9.12 6.99
CA TYR A 13 6.54 -10.52 7.41
C TYR A 13 5.09 -11.04 7.39
N HIS A 14 4.16 -10.29 6.80
CA HIS A 14 2.74 -10.63 6.73
C HIS A 14 2.03 -10.70 8.09
N VAL A 15 2.61 -10.09 9.13
CA VAL A 15 1.99 -9.99 10.46
C VAL A 15 1.05 -8.79 10.46
N PRO A 16 -0.19 -8.94 10.98
CA PRO A 16 -1.12 -7.82 11.13
C PRO A 16 -0.52 -6.72 12.01
N ILE A 17 -0.46 -5.49 11.52
CA ILE A 17 0.22 -4.39 12.25
C ILE A 17 -0.51 -4.00 13.54
N ASP A 18 -1.81 -4.27 13.63
CA ASP A 18 -2.65 -4.08 14.82
C ASP A 18 -2.24 -4.98 15.99
N SER A 19 -1.46 -6.04 15.73
CA SER A 19 -0.91 -6.93 16.75
C SER A 19 0.50 -6.55 17.21
N MET A 20 1.10 -5.49 16.64
CA MET A 20 2.49 -5.11 16.90
C MET A 20 2.58 -3.97 17.92
N LEU A 21 3.55 -4.05 18.84
CA LEU A 21 3.86 -2.95 19.77
C LEU A 21 4.39 -1.70 19.04
N HIS A 22 5.11 -1.91 17.93
CA HIS A 22 5.66 -0.85 17.08
C HIS A 22 5.30 -1.13 15.61
N PRO A 23 4.14 -0.64 15.14
CA PRO A 23 3.72 -0.86 13.76
C PRO A 23 4.59 -0.06 12.78
N GLU A 24 5.08 -0.74 11.75
CA GLU A 24 5.79 -0.12 10.62
C GLU A 24 4.77 0.61 9.72
N TRP A 25 4.96 1.92 9.50
CA TRP A 25 4.13 2.73 8.61
C TRP A 25 4.98 3.47 7.58
N PRO A 26 4.61 3.47 6.29
CA PRO A 26 3.42 2.83 5.70
C PRO A 26 3.48 1.28 5.72
N PRO A 27 2.33 0.59 5.71
CA PRO A 27 2.30 -0.87 5.76
C PRO A 27 2.83 -1.47 4.44
N THR A 28 3.56 -2.58 4.53
CA THR A 28 4.10 -3.27 3.35
C THR A 28 3.00 -3.93 2.52
N TYR A 29 1.96 -4.45 3.18
CA TYR A 29 0.82 -5.07 2.51
C TYR A 29 -0.51 -4.60 3.07
N VAL A 30 -1.53 -4.65 2.22
CA VAL A 30 -2.94 -4.44 2.62
C VAL A 30 -3.82 -5.52 2.01
N THR A 31 -4.94 -5.80 2.66
CA THR A 31 -5.90 -6.80 2.16
C THR A 31 -6.57 -6.30 0.88
N CYS A 32 -6.56 -7.12 -0.15
CA CYS A 32 -7.27 -6.91 -1.40
C CYS A 32 -8.66 -7.55 -1.34
N ASP A 33 -9.60 -7.04 -2.14
CA ASP A 33 -10.98 -7.54 -2.17
C ASP A 33 -11.08 -8.97 -2.72
N CYS A 34 -10.07 -9.44 -3.45
CA CYS A 34 -9.98 -10.84 -3.90
C CYS A 34 -9.45 -11.82 -2.83
N GLY A 35 -9.21 -11.36 -1.59
CA GLY A 35 -8.67 -12.16 -0.49
C GLY A 35 -7.14 -12.20 -0.42
N GLU A 36 -6.45 -11.84 -1.51
CA GLU A 36 -5.00 -11.74 -1.57
C GLU A 36 -4.45 -10.45 -0.93
N ARG A 37 -3.12 -10.34 -0.88
CA ARG A 37 -2.43 -9.17 -0.32
C ARG A 37 -1.89 -8.25 -1.41
N ALA A 38 -2.36 -7.01 -1.42
CA ALA A 38 -1.79 -5.95 -2.24
C ALA A 38 -0.49 -5.44 -1.64
N LYS A 39 0.56 -5.36 -2.45
CA LYS A 39 1.91 -4.95 -2.04
C LYS A 39 2.12 -3.47 -2.29
N HIS A 40 2.77 -2.81 -1.34
CA HIS A 40 3.19 -1.41 -1.43
C HIS A 40 4.13 -1.19 -2.61
N ILE A 41 3.85 -0.14 -3.41
CA ILE A 41 4.69 0.25 -4.53
C ILE A 41 5.73 1.24 -4.01
N VAL A 42 7.00 0.86 -4.12
CA VAL A 42 8.16 1.71 -3.85
C VAL A 42 8.90 1.94 -5.16
N HIS A 43 9.18 3.20 -5.48
CA HIS A 43 10.01 3.55 -6.64
C HIS A 43 11.46 3.69 -6.22
N PHE A 44 12.34 3.01 -6.94
CA PHE A 44 13.78 3.15 -6.77
C PHE A 44 14.33 4.16 -7.76
N LYS A 45 15.10 5.12 -7.27
CA LYS A 45 15.88 6.06 -8.09
C LYS A 45 17.30 6.15 -7.55
N ARG A 46 18.31 6.20 -8.43
CA ARG A 46 19.66 6.60 -8.05
C ARG A 46 19.79 8.11 -8.12
N LEU A 47 20.31 8.73 -7.07
CA LEU A 47 20.64 10.15 -7.06
C LEU A 47 21.89 10.42 -7.89
N PRO A 48 22.14 11.68 -8.32
CA PRO A 48 23.36 12.04 -9.06
C PRO A 48 24.66 11.66 -8.33
N CYS A 49 24.64 11.64 -6.99
CA CYS A 49 25.75 11.19 -6.15
C CYS A 49 25.92 9.66 -6.05
N GLY A 50 25.12 8.87 -6.80
CA GLY A 50 25.14 7.41 -6.76
C GLY A 50 24.36 6.76 -5.61
N ALA A 51 23.90 7.55 -4.63
CA ALA A 51 23.14 7.03 -3.50
C ALA A 51 21.77 6.47 -3.93
N PRO A 52 21.34 5.33 -3.37
CA PRO A 52 20.00 4.79 -3.58
C PRO A 52 18.95 5.67 -2.88
N HIS A 53 17.86 5.96 -3.57
CA HIS A 53 16.73 6.72 -3.04
C HIS A 53 15.43 5.97 -3.31
N PHE A 54 14.73 5.62 -2.24
CA PHE A 54 13.44 4.93 -2.29
C PHE A 54 12.34 5.96 -2.08
N ILE A 55 11.48 6.11 -3.08
CA ILE A 55 10.31 6.97 -3.02
C ILE A 55 9.13 6.06 -2.72
N GLU A 56 8.68 6.08 -1.47
CA GLU A 56 7.46 5.41 -1.06
C GLU A 56 6.27 6.09 -1.72
N THR A 57 5.59 5.39 -2.64
CA THR A 57 4.30 5.87 -3.13
C THR A 57 3.25 5.58 -2.07
N ARG A 58 2.16 6.34 -2.00
CA ARG A 58 1.03 5.93 -1.14
C ARG A 58 0.09 4.99 -1.89
N VAL A 59 0.64 4.02 -2.64
CA VAL A 59 -0.12 3.13 -3.53
C VAL A 59 0.28 1.66 -3.31
N TRP A 60 -0.72 0.78 -3.30
CA TRP A 60 -0.58 -0.67 -3.20
C TRP A 60 -1.21 -1.32 -4.43
N LYS A 61 -0.62 -2.41 -4.92
CA LYS A 61 -1.17 -3.19 -6.03
C LYS A 61 -1.26 -4.67 -5.68
N CYS A 62 -2.42 -5.26 -5.95
CA CYS A 62 -2.61 -6.69 -5.84
C CYS A 62 -1.89 -7.42 -6.99
N PRO A 63 -1.00 -8.37 -6.70
CA PRO A 63 -0.36 -9.16 -7.73
C PRO A 63 -1.33 -10.14 -8.41
N ALA A 64 -2.40 -10.57 -7.72
CA ALA A 64 -3.34 -11.56 -8.22
C ALA A 64 -4.42 -10.97 -9.15
N CYS A 65 -5.12 -9.92 -8.72
CA CYS A 65 -6.22 -9.32 -9.50
C CYS A 65 -5.87 -7.96 -10.12
N GLY A 66 -4.66 -7.43 -9.88
CA GLY A 66 -4.22 -6.15 -10.44
C GLY A 66 -4.83 -4.91 -9.81
N GLN A 67 -5.80 -5.05 -8.89
CA GLN A 67 -6.44 -3.91 -8.20
C GLN A 67 -5.41 -3.05 -7.48
N LYS A 68 -5.62 -1.73 -7.53
CA LYS A 68 -4.77 -0.74 -6.89
C LYS A 68 -5.53 -0.02 -5.80
N TYR A 69 -4.81 0.31 -4.74
CA TYR A 69 -5.33 1.06 -3.59
C TYR A 69 -4.39 2.22 -3.30
N ALA A 70 -4.94 3.40 -3.06
CA ALA A 70 -4.19 4.57 -2.65
C ALA A 70 -4.55 4.96 -1.21
N LEU A 71 -3.59 5.53 -0.50
CA LEU A 71 -3.80 6.16 0.79
C LEU A 71 -3.63 7.67 0.63
N PRO A 72 -4.73 8.46 0.67
CA PRO A 72 -4.63 9.91 0.53
C PRO A 72 -3.71 10.55 1.57
N GLN A 73 -3.17 11.72 1.23
CA GLN A 73 -2.41 12.49 2.21
C GLN A 73 -3.32 12.87 3.39
N TRP A 74 -2.86 12.62 4.62
CA TRP A 74 -3.63 12.83 5.86
C TRP A 74 -4.83 11.90 6.09
N SER A 75 -4.91 10.77 5.38
CA SER A 75 -5.93 9.75 5.60
C SER A 75 -5.33 8.45 6.16
N PHE A 76 -6.16 7.70 6.90
CA PHE A 76 -5.92 6.31 7.28
C PHE A 76 -6.80 5.33 6.49
N THR A 77 -7.65 5.84 5.60
CA THR A 77 -8.58 5.05 4.78
C THR A 77 -8.01 4.84 3.39
N PHE A 78 -8.02 3.59 2.92
CA PHE A 78 -7.58 3.25 1.58
C PHE A 78 -8.72 3.44 0.57
N GLU A 79 -8.40 4.11 -0.53
CA GLU A 79 -9.29 4.29 -1.66
C GLU A 79 -8.90 3.32 -2.77
N ARG A 80 -9.89 2.67 -3.39
CA ARG A 80 -9.64 1.86 -4.58
C ARG A 80 -9.42 2.80 -5.76
N LEU A 81 -8.29 2.64 -6.43
CA LEU A 81 -8.06 3.27 -7.72
C LEU A 81 -8.73 2.39 -8.77
N GLU A 82 -9.97 2.72 -9.12
CA GLU A 82 -10.54 2.25 -10.38
C GLU A 82 -9.70 2.86 -11.50
N GLU A 83 -9.37 2.08 -12.53
CA GLU A 83 -8.73 2.66 -13.71
C GLU A 83 -9.60 3.81 -14.18
N LEU A 84 -9.09 5.05 -14.08
CA LEU A 84 -9.52 6.16 -14.91
C LEU A 84 -9.26 5.71 -16.34
N LYS A 85 -10.20 4.94 -16.90
CA LYS A 85 -10.32 4.72 -18.33
C LYS A 85 -10.62 6.10 -18.91
N LYS A 86 -9.55 6.76 -19.34
CA LYS A 86 -9.63 7.93 -20.19
C LYS A 86 -9.94 7.48 -21.61
#